data_AF-A0A180GS05-F1
#
_entry.id   AF-A0A180GS05-F1
#
_cell.length_a   1.000
_cell.length_b   1.000
_cell.length_c   1.000
_cell.angle_alpha   90.00
_cell.angle_beta   90.00
_cell.angle_gamma   90.00
#
_symmetry.space_group_name_H-M   'P 1'
#
loop_
_entity.id
_entity.type
_entity.pdbx_description
1 polymer ?
#
loop_
_entity_poly.entity_id
_entity_poly.type
_entity_poly.pdbx_seq_one_letter_code
_entity_poly.pdbx_strand_id
1 'polypeptide(L)'
;MSGSRVIVLPTCSICRDDNAGLDMSVTTCGHAFHTGCIRAWDDRQVSIGAETKCPSCNNIIRSRGWGTNFQAFCKLHSLSEREITDQPVLDRTDEMRLHLQKRLDAVGGHLKAEMADCWTKACTELHEELELELHRWERDTGSHSRFMENKKLSDEVAELRNNLQEIRQDHRLTKDEADRLYKECLMQHNLVEHRSEGPIINRFWDNIGKIFK
;
A
#
# COMPACT_ATOMS: atom_id res chain seq x y z
N MET A 1 49.09 -28.10 -45.17
CA MET A 1 48.27 -27.30 -44.24
C MET A 1 47.28 -28.27 -43.62
N SER A 2 47.38 -28.51 -42.31
CA SER A 2 46.50 -29.46 -41.62
C SER A 2 45.23 -28.74 -41.22
N GLY A 3 44.13 -28.95 -41.96
CA GLY A 3 42.82 -28.41 -41.59
C GLY A 3 42.32 -29.05 -40.30
N SER A 4 41.87 -28.23 -39.35
CA SER A 4 41.23 -28.72 -38.14
C SER A 4 39.81 -29.16 -38.47
N ARG A 5 39.49 -30.44 -38.21
CA ARG A 5 38.13 -30.97 -38.34
C ARG A 5 37.39 -30.76 -37.03
N VAL A 6 36.26 -30.06 -37.09
CA VAL A 6 35.39 -29.84 -35.93
C VAL A 6 34.07 -30.56 -36.17
N ILE A 7 33.63 -31.35 -35.18
CA ILE A 7 32.30 -31.93 -35.16
C ILE A 7 31.36 -30.89 -34.56
N VAL A 8 30.44 -30.37 -35.37
CA VAL A 8 29.40 -29.44 -34.90
C VAL A 8 28.27 -30.25 -34.27
N LEU A 9 27.96 -29.98 -33.00
CA LEU A 9 26.82 -30.60 -32.34
C LEU A 9 25.49 -30.15 -32.98
N PRO A 10 24.47 -31.00 -33.04
CA PRO A 10 23.18 -30.63 -33.61
C PRO A 10 22.49 -29.53 -32.80
N THR A 11 21.94 -28.52 -33.48
CA THR A 11 21.05 -27.54 -32.86
C THR A 11 19.74 -28.22 -32.44
N CYS A 12 19.26 -27.93 -31.22
CA CYS A 12 17.98 -28.46 -30.76
C CYS A 12 16.84 -27.94 -31.65
N SER A 13 16.14 -28.83 -32.36
CA SER A 13 15.09 -28.39 -33.30
C SER A 13 13.79 -27.88 -32.64
N ILE A 14 13.67 -28.03 -31.31
CA ILE A 14 12.55 -27.48 -30.53
C ILE A 14 12.75 -25.98 -30.26
N CYS A 15 13.89 -25.59 -29.70
CA CYS A 15 14.15 -24.18 -29.30
C CYS A 15 15.08 -23.43 -30.28
N ARG A 16 15.73 -24.14 -31.21
CA ARG A 16 16.67 -23.61 -32.21
C ARG A 16 17.89 -22.90 -31.61
N ASP A 17 18.23 -23.23 -30.37
CA ASP A 17 19.36 -22.67 -29.63
C ASP A 17 20.55 -23.65 -29.66
N ASP A 18 21.75 -23.10 -29.83
CA ASP A 18 23.05 -23.77 -29.87
C ASP A 18 23.86 -23.60 -28.55
N ASN A 19 23.41 -22.73 -27.63
CA ASN A 19 24.12 -22.39 -26.40
C ASN A 19 24.01 -23.42 -25.26
N ALA A 20 23.45 -24.61 -25.47
CA ALA A 20 23.32 -25.56 -24.37
C ALA A 20 24.62 -26.37 -24.16
N GLY A 21 25.50 -25.78 -23.38
CA GLY A 21 26.41 -26.54 -22.54
C GLY A 21 25.61 -27.53 -21.68
N LEU A 22 25.62 -28.80 -22.12
CA LEU A 22 25.85 -30.02 -21.34
C LEU A 22 24.70 -31.02 -21.13
N ASP A 23 23.44 -30.76 -21.51
CA ASP A 23 22.40 -31.79 -21.40
C ASP A 23 21.55 -31.96 -22.68
N MET A 24 22.08 -32.80 -23.57
CA MET A 24 21.43 -33.23 -24.80
C MET A 24 20.95 -34.67 -24.68
N SER A 25 19.71 -34.90 -25.09
CA SER A 25 19.11 -36.22 -25.21
C SER A 25 18.90 -36.57 -26.68
N VAL A 26 19.22 -37.81 -27.02
CA VAL A 26 19.04 -38.36 -28.38
C VAL A 26 17.87 -39.33 -28.35
N THR A 27 16.92 -39.11 -29.26
CA THR A 27 15.76 -40.00 -29.44
C THR A 27 16.17 -41.28 -30.19
N THR A 28 15.35 -42.33 -30.11
CA THR A 28 15.58 -43.60 -30.82
C THR A 28 15.67 -43.46 -32.35
N CYS A 29 15.11 -42.37 -32.90
CA CYS A 29 15.20 -42.01 -34.30
C CYS A 29 16.42 -41.14 -34.68
N GLY A 30 17.36 -40.91 -33.75
CA GLY A 30 18.65 -40.27 -34.04
C GLY A 30 18.64 -38.74 -34.10
N HIS A 31 17.57 -38.10 -33.61
CA HIS A 31 17.49 -36.64 -33.46
C HIS A 31 17.84 -36.22 -32.03
N ALA A 32 18.63 -35.15 -31.91
CA ALA A 32 19.12 -34.62 -30.65
C ALA A 32 18.39 -33.33 -30.25
N PHE A 33 18.10 -33.21 -28.96
CA PHE A 33 17.38 -32.09 -28.36
C PHE A 33 17.95 -31.79 -26.98
N HIS A 34 17.72 -30.59 -26.44
CA HIS A 34 17.93 -30.37 -25.01
C HIS A 34 17.04 -31.34 -24.22
N THR A 35 17.62 -31.97 -23.19
CA THR A 35 16.91 -32.92 -22.34
C THR A 35 15.63 -32.29 -21.75
N GLY A 36 15.68 -31.02 -21.35
CA GLY A 36 14.50 -30.27 -20.91
C GLY A 36 13.44 -30.09 -22.00
N CYS A 37 13.85 -29.76 -23.22
CA CYS A 37 12.92 -29.55 -24.33
C CYS A 37 12.18 -30.84 -24.71
N ILE A 38 12.89 -31.96 -24.82
CA ILE A 38 12.26 -33.23 -25.22
C ILE A 38 11.38 -33.82 -24.11
N ARG A 39 11.71 -33.60 -22.83
CA ARG A 39 10.83 -33.97 -21.71
C ARG A 39 9.53 -33.18 -21.70
N ALA A 40 9.60 -31.86 -21.84
CA ALA A 40 8.41 -31.02 -21.93
C ALA A 40 7.52 -31.40 -23.12
N TRP A 41 8.13 -31.82 -24.23
CA TRP A 41 7.40 -32.35 -25.37
C TRP A 41 6.70 -33.68 -25.05
N ASP A 42 7.39 -34.62 -24.42
CA ASP A 42 6.84 -35.91 -23.98
C ASP A 42 5.65 -35.72 -23.02
N ASP A 43 5.82 -34.91 -21.97
CA ASP A 43 4.79 -34.61 -20.98
C ASP A 43 3.52 -34.02 -21.63
N ARG A 44 3.70 -33.17 -22.65
CA ARG A 44 2.57 -32.59 -23.40
C ARG A 44 1.82 -33.64 -24.21
N GLN A 45 2.51 -34.59 -24.84
CA GLN A 45 1.85 -35.66 -25.60
C GLN A 45 1.12 -36.65 -24.67
N VAL A 46 1.75 -36.99 -23.54
CA VAL A 46 1.14 -37.85 -22.52
C VAL A 46 -0.12 -37.23 -21.93
N SER A 47 -0.13 -35.92 -21.64
CA SER A 47 -1.29 -35.24 -21.04
C SER A 47 -2.53 -35.22 -21.94
N ILE A 48 -2.35 -35.26 -23.26
CA ILE A 48 -3.46 -35.38 -24.24
C ILE A 48 -3.77 -36.85 -24.62
N GLY A 49 -3.12 -37.82 -23.97
CA GLY A 49 -3.29 -39.24 -24.24
C GLY A 49 -2.77 -39.71 -25.60
N ALA A 50 -1.88 -38.93 -26.23
CA ALA A 50 -1.28 -39.24 -27.53
C ALA A 50 0.05 -40.01 -27.37
N GLU A 51 0.46 -40.71 -28.44
CA GLU A 51 1.79 -41.29 -28.52
C GLU A 51 2.86 -40.20 -28.70
N THR A 52 3.97 -40.32 -27.99
CA THR A 52 5.07 -39.37 -28.12
C THR A 52 5.81 -39.58 -29.43
N LYS A 53 5.66 -38.63 -30.36
CA LYS A 53 6.34 -38.60 -31.65
C LYS A 53 7.50 -37.60 -31.65
N CYS A 54 8.56 -37.92 -32.40
CA CYS A 54 9.72 -37.04 -32.57
C CYS A 54 9.32 -35.72 -33.24
N PRO A 55 9.68 -34.56 -32.67
CA PRO A 55 9.41 -33.26 -33.29
C PRO A 55 10.04 -33.08 -34.68
N SER A 56 11.15 -33.76 -34.97
CA SER A 56 11.88 -33.58 -36.23
C SER A 56 11.38 -34.46 -37.37
N CYS A 57 10.98 -35.71 -37.08
CA CYS A 57 10.64 -36.70 -38.11
C CYS A 57 9.34 -37.46 -37.87
N ASN A 58 8.61 -37.14 -36.80
CA ASN A 58 7.32 -37.73 -36.44
C ASN A 58 7.33 -39.25 -36.14
N ASN A 59 8.51 -39.87 -36.02
CA ASN A 59 8.64 -41.27 -35.58
C ASN A 59 8.27 -41.42 -34.11
N ILE A 60 7.66 -42.55 -33.74
CA ILE A 60 7.25 -42.83 -32.36
C ILE A 60 8.49 -43.05 -31.48
N ILE A 61 8.61 -42.26 -30.42
CA ILE A 61 9.69 -42.34 -29.42
C ILE A 61 9.31 -43.32 -28.31
N ARG A 62 8.05 -43.30 -27.86
CA ARG A 62 7.49 -44.20 -26.86
C ARG A 62 6.13 -44.73 -27.31
N SER A 63 6.01 -46.04 -27.46
CA SER A 63 4.72 -46.75 -27.60
C SER A 63 4.26 -47.25 -26.24
N ARG A 64 2.96 -47.14 -25.93
CA ARG A 64 2.35 -47.76 -24.75
C ARG A 64 2.55 -49.28 -24.81
N GLY A 65 3.54 -49.81 -24.09
CA GLY A 65 3.70 -51.25 -23.86
C GLY A 65 5.01 -51.91 -24.28
N TRP A 66 6.06 -51.19 -24.69
CA TRP A 66 7.33 -51.83 -25.06
C TRP A 66 8.38 -51.75 -23.95
N GLY A 67 8.71 -52.94 -23.44
CA GLY A 67 9.88 -53.20 -22.63
C GLY A 67 11.18 -52.84 -23.35
N THR A 68 12.18 -52.58 -22.52
CA THR A 68 13.57 -52.23 -22.82
C THR A 68 14.22 -53.05 -23.94
N ASN A 69 14.04 -52.64 -25.20
CA ASN A 69 14.93 -53.04 -26.28
C ASN A 69 15.85 -51.86 -26.60
N PHE A 70 16.94 -51.75 -25.83
CA PHE A 70 18.03 -50.84 -26.12
C PHE A 70 18.74 -51.29 -27.39
N GLN A 71 18.43 -50.68 -28.54
CA GLN A 71 19.33 -50.74 -29.68
C GLN A 71 20.59 -49.97 -29.32
N ALA A 72 21.70 -50.69 -29.15
CA ALA A 72 22.97 -50.16 -28.62
C ALA A 72 23.66 -49.10 -29.51
N PHE A 73 23.14 -48.85 -30.72
CA PHE A 73 23.71 -47.88 -31.66
C PHE A 73 22.59 -47.18 -32.45
N CYS A 74 22.36 -45.90 -32.16
CA CYS A 74 21.47 -45.04 -32.95
C CYS A 74 22.31 -44.12 -33.84
N LYS A 75 22.06 -44.13 -35.15
CA LYS A 75 22.75 -43.24 -36.10
C LYS A 75 22.22 -41.82 -35.91
N LEU A 76 23.10 -40.90 -35.54
CA LEU A 76 22.75 -39.48 -35.44
C LEU A 76 22.53 -38.89 -36.83
N HIS A 77 21.33 -38.36 -37.09
CA HIS A 77 20.99 -37.81 -38.40
C HIS A 77 21.53 -36.39 -38.64
N SER A 78 22.12 -35.76 -37.61
CA SER A 78 22.41 -34.31 -37.62
C SER A 78 23.87 -33.94 -37.35
N LEU A 79 24.82 -34.88 -37.51
CA LEU A 79 26.24 -34.54 -37.44
C LEU A 79 26.73 -34.05 -38.81
N SER A 80 27.06 -32.77 -38.91
CA SER A 80 27.73 -32.21 -40.09
C SER A 80 29.20 -31.97 -39.80
N GLU A 81 30.09 -32.58 -40.59
CA GLU A 81 31.51 -32.25 -40.61
C GLU A 81 31.69 -30.92 -41.39
N ARG A 82 32.34 -29.94 -40.77
CA ARG A 82 32.73 -28.69 -41.45
C ARG A 82 34.25 -28.54 -41.40
N GLU A 83 34.84 -28.30 -42.57
CA GLU A 83 36.24 -27.92 -42.69
C GLU A 83 36.34 -26.40 -42.48
N ILE A 84 37.10 -25.98 -41.48
CA ILE A 84 37.35 -24.56 -41.22
C ILE A 84 38.66 -24.20 -41.92
N THR A 85 38.58 -23.38 -42.97
CA THR A 85 39.76 -22.79 -43.61
C THR A 85 40.30 -21.66 -42.76
N ASP A 86 41.55 -21.79 -42.30
CA ASP A 86 42.30 -20.78 -41.53
C ASP A 86 42.70 -19.57 -42.40
N GLN A 87 41.72 -18.91 -43.02
CA GLN A 87 41.97 -17.72 -43.82
C GLN A 87 41.99 -16.49 -42.89
N PRO A 88 43.08 -15.70 -42.86
CA PRO A 88 43.14 -14.50 -42.03
C PRO A 88 42.09 -13.50 -42.54
N VAL A 89 41.12 -13.19 -41.67
CA VAL A 89 40.08 -12.20 -41.93
C VAL A 89 40.77 -10.82 -42.00
N LEU A 90 40.93 -10.29 -43.21
CA LEU A 90 41.48 -8.96 -43.47
C LEU A 90 40.54 -7.87 -42.90
N ASP A 91 41.01 -7.16 -41.87
CA ASP A 91 40.95 -5.71 -41.50
C ASP A 91 39.70 -4.83 -41.80
N ARG A 92 38.62 -5.34 -42.41
CA ARG A 92 37.35 -4.61 -42.59
C ARG A 92 36.49 -4.58 -41.32
N THR A 93 36.92 -5.27 -40.27
CA THR A 93 36.20 -5.39 -39.00
C THR A 93 36.32 -4.15 -38.13
N ASP A 94 37.42 -3.41 -38.22
CA ASP A 94 37.74 -2.37 -37.24
C ASP A 94 36.97 -1.07 -37.48
N GLU A 95 36.83 -0.64 -38.73
CA GLU A 95 35.98 0.50 -39.09
C GLU A 95 34.50 0.22 -38.81
N MET A 96 34.03 -0.99 -39.16
CA MET A 96 32.66 -1.42 -38.88
C MET A 96 32.40 -1.50 -37.37
N ARG A 97 33.36 -2.02 -36.59
CA ARG A 97 33.29 -2.09 -35.13
C ARG A 97 33.24 -0.70 -34.51
N LEU A 98 34.06 0.24 -34.97
CA LEU A 98 34.04 1.63 -34.49
C LEU A 98 32.70 2.31 -34.82
N HIS A 99 32.16 2.07 -36.01
CA HIS A 99 30.86 2.61 -36.40
C HIS A 99 29.71 2.05 -35.54
N LEU A 100 29.71 0.74 -35.29
CA LEU A 100 28.73 0.09 -34.41
C LEU A 100 28.85 0.59 -32.96
N GLN A 101 30.07 0.79 -32.46
CA GLN A 101 30.28 1.33 -31.12
C GLN A 101 29.71 2.74 -31.00
N LYS A 102 29.98 3.64 -31.96
CA LYS A 102 29.41 4.99 -31.98
C LYS A 102 27.87 4.97 -31.98
N ARG A 103 27.27 4.03 -32.72
CA ARG A 103 25.81 3.87 -32.73
C ARG A 103 25.27 3.36 -31.40
N LEU A 104 25.96 2.42 -30.77
CA LEU A 104 25.60 1.93 -29.43
C LEU A 104 25.71 3.03 -28.38
N ASP A 105 26.76 3.83 -28.42
CA ASP A 105 26.95 4.96 -27.50
C ASP A 105 25.86 6.02 -27.70
N ALA A 106 25.48 6.30 -28.96
CA ALA A 106 24.39 7.23 -29.28
C ALA A 106 23.03 6.72 -28.77
N VAL A 107 22.71 5.45 -29.02
CA VAL A 107 21.46 4.83 -28.53
C VAL A 107 21.46 4.76 -27.00
N GLY A 108 22.59 4.41 -26.38
CA GLY A 108 22.75 4.40 -24.93
C GLY A 108 22.58 5.78 -24.31
N GLY A 109 23.07 6.84 -24.97
CA GLY A 109 22.86 8.23 -24.58
C GLY A 109 21.40 8.64 -24.67
N HIS A 110 20.72 8.29 -25.77
CA HIS A 110 19.30 8.58 -25.96
C HIS A 110 18.43 7.92 -24.90
N LEU A 111 18.64 6.61 -24.67
CA LEU A 111 17.90 5.85 -23.66
C LEU A 111 18.10 6.44 -22.26
N LYS A 112 19.33 6.82 -21.90
CA LYS A 112 19.62 7.46 -20.61
C LYS A 112 18.90 8.80 -20.48
N ALA A 113 18.87 9.61 -21.53
CA ALA A 113 18.18 10.90 -21.52
C ALA A 113 16.66 10.72 -21.39
N GLU A 114 16.06 9.80 -22.14
CA GLU A 114 14.63 9.48 -22.05
C GLU A 114 14.25 8.94 -20.67
N MET A 115 15.06 8.03 -20.12
CA MET A 115 14.84 7.51 -18.77
C MET A 115 14.94 8.62 -17.72
N ALA A 116 15.90 9.53 -17.84
CA ALA A 116 16.05 10.65 -16.92
C ALA A 116 14.86 11.63 -17.00
N ASP A 117 14.38 11.93 -18.20
CA ASP A 117 13.19 12.78 -18.40
C ASP A 117 11.92 12.11 -17.84
N CYS A 118 11.71 10.82 -18.14
CA CYS A 118 10.59 10.05 -17.61
C CYS A 118 10.61 9.96 -16.09
N TRP A 119 11.78 9.69 -15.50
CA TRP A 119 11.96 9.66 -14.06
C TRP A 119 11.67 11.02 -13.42
N THR A 120 12.18 12.11 -14.01
CA THR A 120 11.97 13.46 -13.50
C THR A 120 10.49 13.81 -13.50
N LYS A 121 9.76 13.52 -14.58
CA LYS A 121 8.31 13.73 -14.68
C LYS A 121 7.53 12.92 -13.65
N ALA A 122 7.85 11.63 -13.51
CA ALA A 122 7.21 10.77 -12.52
C ALA A 122 7.46 11.28 -11.08
N CYS A 123 8.68 11.74 -10.78
CA CYS A 123 8.99 12.33 -9.49
C CYS A 123 8.21 13.63 -9.23
N THR A 124 8.07 14.51 -10.23
CA THR A 124 7.32 15.76 -10.07
C THR A 124 5.82 15.50 -9.88
N GLU A 125 5.22 14.59 -10.65
CA GLU A 125 3.81 14.22 -10.51
C GLU A 125 3.52 13.63 -9.12
N LEU A 126 4.38 12.71 -8.65
CA LEU A 126 4.23 12.11 -7.33
C LEU A 126 4.42 13.15 -6.20
N HIS A 127 5.32 14.12 -6.38
CA HIS A 127 5.52 15.19 -5.41
C HIS A 127 4.27 16.08 -5.28
N GLU A 128 3.69 16.50 -6.41
CA GLU A 128 2.46 17.29 -6.43
C GLU A 128 1.28 16.53 -5.79
N GLU A 129 1.16 15.22 -6.04
CA GLU A 129 0.13 14.37 -5.43
C GLU A 129 0.30 14.30 -3.89
N LEU A 130 1.53 14.10 -3.41
CA LEU A 130 1.84 14.06 -1.98
C LEU A 130 1.59 15.40 -1.28
N GLU A 131 1.91 16.54 -1.92
CA GLU A 131 1.62 17.87 -1.39
C GLU A 131 0.11 18.10 -1.26
N LEU A 132 -0.67 17.68 -2.26
CA LEU A 132 -2.14 17.76 -2.19
C LEU A 132 -2.71 16.89 -1.07
N GLU A 133 -2.16 15.68 -0.85
CA GLU A 133 -2.54 14.82 0.27
C GLU A 133 -2.23 15.43 1.62
N LEU A 134 -1.03 15.99 1.78
CA LEU A 134 -0.63 16.67 3.00
C LEU A 134 -1.60 17.80 3.34
N HIS A 135 -1.94 18.65 2.36
CA HIS A 135 -2.90 19.74 2.56
C HIS A 135 -4.33 19.25 2.83
N ARG A 136 -4.75 18.12 2.28
CA ARG A 136 -6.03 17.48 2.67
C ARG A 136 -5.98 17.08 4.14
N TRP A 137 -4.93 16.38 4.54
CA TRP A 137 -4.77 15.88 5.90
C TRP A 137 -4.67 17.01 6.95
N GLU A 138 -3.96 18.08 6.64
CA GLU A 138 -3.89 19.28 7.50
C GLU A 138 -5.25 19.94 7.69
N ARG A 139 -6.04 20.08 6.61
CA ARG A 139 -7.41 20.62 6.69
C ARG A 139 -8.32 19.74 7.51
N ASP A 140 -8.25 18.43 7.32
CA ASP A 140 -9.10 17.47 8.03
C ASP A 140 -8.74 17.43 9.52
N THR A 141 -7.45 17.40 9.84
CA THR A 141 -6.95 17.43 11.21
C THR A 141 -7.30 18.75 11.90
N GLY A 142 -7.13 19.89 11.21
CA GLY A 142 -7.53 21.20 11.72
C GLY A 142 -9.04 21.34 11.90
N SER A 143 -9.85 20.69 11.06
CA SER A 143 -11.31 20.67 11.19
C SER A 143 -11.76 19.76 12.32
N HIS A 144 -11.12 18.60 12.49
CA HIS A 144 -11.38 17.68 13.59
C HIS A 144 -11.01 18.29 14.95
N SER A 145 -9.86 18.97 15.03
CA SER A 145 -9.43 19.68 16.25
C SER A 145 -10.45 20.76 16.66
N ARG A 146 -10.86 21.62 15.71
CA ARG A 146 -11.90 22.64 15.95
C ARG A 146 -13.24 22.03 16.35
N PHE A 147 -13.62 20.90 15.74
CA PHE A 147 -14.84 20.19 16.11
C PHE A 147 -14.78 19.69 17.56
N MET A 148 -13.67 19.08 17.97
CA MET A 148 -13.48 18.60 19.33
C MET A 148 -13.48 19.73 20.36
N GLU A 149 -12.84 20.87 20.05
CA GLU A 149 -12.85 22.06 20.90
C GLU A 149 -14.25 22.67 21.03
N ASN A 150 -14.98 22.81 19.92
CA ASN A 150 -16.36 23.27 19.93
C ASN A 150 -17.29 22.34 20.73
N LYS A 151 -17.08 21.02 20.64
CA LYS A 151 -17.82 20.05 21.45
C LYS A 151 -17.57 20.25 22.94
N LYS A 152 -16.29 20.38 23.33
CA LYS A 152 -15.90 20.63 24.72
C LYS A 152 -16.54 21.93 25.26
N LEU A 153 -16.46 23.01 24.49
CA LEU A 153 -17.10 24.29 24.85
C LEU A 153 -18.63 24.17 24.94
N SER A 154 -19.25 23.40 24.05
CA SER A 154 -20.69 23.13 24.10
C SER A 154 -21.09 22.40 25.37
N ASP A 155 -20.30 21.41 25.81
CA ASP A 155 -20.54 20.65 27.03
C ASP A 155 -20.35 21.55 28.27
N GLU A 156 -19.30 22.37 28.31
CA GLU A 156 -19.07 23.36 29.38
C GLU A 156 -20.21 24.40 29.47
N VAL A 157 -20.70 24.89 28.34
CA VAL A 157 -21.85 25.82 28.30
C VAL A 157 -23.13 25.14 28.81
N ALA A 158 -23.34 23.85 28.51
CA ALA A 158 -24.48 23.11 29.01
C ALA A 158 -24.41 22.93 30.54
N GLU A 159 -23.23 22.61 31.07
CA GLU A 159 -22.98 22.51 32.51
C GLU A 159 -23.23 23.85 33.23
N LEU A 160 -22.67 24.94 32.71
CA LEU A 160 -22.88 26.28 33.28
C LEU A 160 -24.36 26.70 33.28
N ARG A 161 -25.12 26.32 32.25
CA ARG A 161 -26.57 26.56 32.21
C ARG A 161 -27.31 25.80 33.30
N ASN A 162 -26.96 24.54 33.54
CA ASN A 162 -27.55 23.73 34.60
C ASN A 162 -27.23 24.34 35.97
N ASN A 163 -25.97 24.68 36.24
CA ASN A 163 -25.55 25.32 37.50
C ASN A 163 -26.29 26.65 37.74
N LEU A 164 -26.46 27.46 36.69
CA LEU A 164 -27.19 28.72 36.78
C LEU A 164 -28.70 28.51 37.03
N GLN A 165 -29.28 27.42 36.54
CA GLN A 165 -30.66 27.04 36.84
C GLN A 165 -30.82 26.61 38.30
N GLU A 166 -29.88 25.84 38.85
CA GLU A 166 -29.85 25.45 40.26
C GLU A 166 -29.75 26.68 41.18
N ILE A 167 -28.78 27.57 40.92
CA ILE A 167 -28.63 28.82 41.69
C ILE A 167 -29.92 29.66 41.66
N ARG A 168 -30.60 29.75 40.51
CA ARG A 168 -31.89 30.45 40.41
C ARG A 168 -32.99 29.77 41.22
N GLN A 169 -33.00 28.44 41.30
CA GLN A 169 -33.95 27.71 42.12
C GLN A 169 -33.71 27.96 43.61
N ASP A 170 -32.45 27.88 44.05
CA ASP A 170 -32.08 28.15 45.44
C ASP A 170 -32.38 29.60 45.83
N HIS A 171 -32.10 30.56 44.94
CA HIS A 171 -32.45 31.95 45.18
C HIS A 171 -33.98 32.16 45.34
N ARG A 172 -34.81 31.43 44.58
CA ARG A 172 -36.27 31.47 44.76
C ARG A 172 -36.68 30.90 46.11
N LEU A 173 -36.15 29.75 46.51
CA LEU A 173 -36.47 29.11 47.79
C LEU A 173 -36.06 30.00 48.98
N THR A 174 -34.86 30.56 48.94
CA THR A 174 -34.36 31.48 49.98
C THR A 174 -35.17 32.77 50.05
N LYS A 175 -35.61 33.31 48.90
CA LYS A 175 -36.50 34.47 48.87
C LYS A 175 -37.87 34.15 49.47
N ASP A 176 -38.48 33.03 49.07
CA ASP A 176 -39.79 32.60 49.58
C ASP A 176 -39.74 32.36 51.11
N GLU A 177 -38.65 31.79 51.61
CA GLU A 177 -38.41 31.59 53.03
C GLU A 177 -38.23 32.92 53.77
N ALA A 178 -37.47 33.86 53.21
CA ALA A 178 -37.32 35.20 53.79
C ALA A 178 -38.67 35.93 53.87
N ASP A 179 -39.49 35.85 52.82
CA ASP A 179 -40.83 36.45 52.78
C ASP A 179 -41.78 35.78 53.80
N ARG A 180 -41.65 34.47 54.01
CA ARG A 180 -42.41 33.73 55.04
C ARG A 180 -42.03 34.19 56.45
N LEU A 181 -40.75 34.23 56.77
CA LEU A 181 -40.24 34.68 58.07
C LEU A 181 -40.62 36.14 58.35
N TYR A 182 -40.57 37.00 57.35
CA TYR A 182 -41.00 38.40 57.48
C TYR A 182 -42.48 38.51 57.88
N LYS A 183 -43.36 37.72 57.23
CA LYS A 183 -44.80 37.68 57.57
C LYS A 183 -45.03 37.15 58.99
N GLU A 184 -44.31 36.11 59.39
CA GLU A 184 -44.38 35.56 60.77
C GLU A 184 -43.99 36.62 61.81
N CYS A 185 -42.88 37.34 61.58
CA CYS A 185 -42.45 38.45 62.44
C CYS A 185 -43.51 39.55 62.54
N LEU A 186 -44.13 39.93 61.41
CA LEU A 186 -45.18 40.95 61.40
C LEU A 186 -46.43 40.51 62.18
N MET A 187 -46.84 39.25 62.04
CA MET A 187 -47.96 38.69 62.81
C MET A 187 -47.65 38.66 64.32
N GLN A 188 -46.43 38.28 64.71
CA GLN A 188 -46.00 38.30 66.10
C GLN A 188 -45.99 39.73 66.67
N HIS A 189 -45.52 40.72 65.91
CA HIS A 189 -45.54 42.12 66.33
C HIS A 189 -46.97 42.62 66.59
N ASN A 190 -47.89 42.38 65.66
CA ASN A 190 -49.30 42.80 65.81
C ASN A 190 -49.98 42.12 67.01
N LEU A 191 -49.64 40.85 67.32
CA LEU A 191 -50.16 40.16 68.50
C LEU A 191 -49.65 40.75 69.82
N VAL A 192 -48.41 41.26 69.85
CA VAL A 192 -47.85 41.93 71.03
C VAL A 192 -48.52 43.29 71.22
N GLU A 193 -48.70 44.08 70.16
CA GLU A 193 -49.35 45.40 70.24
C GLU A 193 -50.78 45.30 70.78
N HIS A 194 -51.57 44.31 70.34
CA HIS A 194 -52.92 44.08 70.85
C HIS A 194 -52.98 43.57 72.31
N ARG A 195 -51.92 42.98 72.86
CA ARG A 195 -51.85 42.63 74.29
C ARG A 195 -51.41 43.80 75.17
N SER A 196 -50.85 44.84 74.58
CA SER A 196 -50.34 46.02 75.29
C SER A 196 -51.33 47.17 75.45
N GLU A 197 -52.60 47.01 75.06
CA GLU A 197 -53.70 47.94 75.43
C GLU A 197 -54.16 47.78 76.90
N GLY A 198 -53.22 47.47 77.80
CA GLY A 198 -53.33 47.71 79.23
C GLY A 198 -52.58 49.01 79.60
N PRO A 199 -52.97 49.74 80.65
CA PRO A 199 -52.64 51.18 80.84
C PRO A 199 -51.17 51.51 81.19
N ILE A 200 -50.19 50.68 80.86
CA ILE A 200 -48.83 50.74 81.42
C ILE A 200 -47.80 51.34 80.45
N ILE A 201 -48.02 51.33 79.13
CA ILE A 201 -46.97 51.70 78.15
C ILE A 201 -46.81 53.22 77.93
N ASN A 202 -47.79 54.05 78.31
CA ASN A 202 -47.63 55.52 78.18
C ASN A 202 -46.54 56.13 79.08
N ARG A 203 -46.00 55.41 80.07
CA ARG A 203 -44.91 55.94 80.92
C ARG A 203 -43.50 55.70 80.41
N PHE A 204 -43.29 54.77 79.47
CA PHE A 204 -41.93 54.41 79.05
C PHE A 204 -41.36 55.42 78.03
N TRP A 205 -42.18 55.86 77.07
CA TRP A 205 -41.75 56.87 76.08
C TRP A 205 -41.59 58.27 76.67
N ASP A 206 -42.39 58.65 77.68
CA ASP A 206 -42.24 59.91 78.41
C ASP A 206 -40.92 60.01 79.21
N ASN A 207 -40.31 58.87 79.56
CA ASN A 207 -39.06 58.84 80.32
C ASN A 207 -37.81 58.92 79.42
N ILE A 208 -37.89 58.40 78.19
CA ILE A 208 -36.78 58.49 77.23
C ILE A 208 -36.61 59.92 76.70
N GLY A 209 -37.70 60.68 76.55
CA GLY A 209 -37.65 62.10 76.15
C GLY A 209 -37.00 63.03 77.18
N LYS A 210 -36.83 62.60 78.44
CA LYS A 210 -36.17 63.39 79.50
C LYS A 210 -34.68 63.12 79.66
N ILE A 211 -34.16 62.05 79.05
CA ILE A 211 -32.73 61.68 79.13
C ILE A 211 -31.91 62.38 78.02
N PHE A 212 -32.57 62.87 76.96
CA PHE A 212 -31.93 63.54 75.83
C PHE A 212 -32.14 65.08 75.79
N LYS A 213 -32.41 65.71 76.95
CA LYS A 213 -32.36 67.16 77.16
C LYS A 213 -31.44 67.49 78.32
#